data_AF-A0A3M9ZRD3-F1
#
_entry.id   AF-A0A3M9ZRD3-F1
#
_cell.length_a   1.000
_cell.length_b   1.000
_cell.length_c   1.000
_cell.angle_alpha   90.00
_cell.angle_beta   90.00
_cell.angle_gamma   90.00
#
_symmetry.space_group_name_H-M   'P 1'
#
loop_
_entity.id
_entity.type
_entity.pdbx_description
1 polymer ?
#
loop_
_entity_poly.entity_id
_entity_poly.type
_entity_poly.pdbx_seq_one_letter_code
_entity_poly.pdbx_strand_id
1 'polypeptide(L)'
;MEFLGDARSARAVSETLRGPRLLFALVMAHTRTCEVPGISAAGASPAAMALTPAADAEYIRYGRCRSISGVPMAPGGLPTPALITRAALEAGGIPSMAISAGAARAPEMPHIDAGLPAGEDITRRPAMSAETVSLALRRGEDAGRHAAEV
;
A
#
# COMPACT_ATOMS: atom_id res chain seq x y z
N MET A 1 17.26 12.27 -19.49
CA MET A 1 15.97 11.82 -18.94
C MET A 1 15.11 13.06 -18.78
N GLU A 2 14.20 13.28 -19.71
CA GLU A 2 13.29 14.44 -19.68
C GLU A 2 12.07 14.05 -18.82
N PHE A 3 11.86 14.74 -17.72
CA PHE A 3 10.65 14.56 -16.92
C PHE A 3 9.48 15.21 -17.68
N LEU A 4 8.54 14.39 -18.16
CA LEU A 4 7.33 14.81 -18.89
C LEU A 4 6.28 15.53 -18.01
N GLY A 5 6.67 16.09 -16.86
CA GLY A 5 5.75 16.68 -15.87
C GLY A 5 5.54 18.18 -16.04
N ASP A 6 4.31 18.66 -15.84
CA ASP A 6 4.02 20.09 -15.76
C ASP A 6 4.59 20.69 -14.45
N ALA A 7 5.60 21.54 -14.60
CA ALA A 7 6.25 22.21 -13.47
C ALA A 7 5.28 23.08 -12.66
N ARG A 8 4.21 23.60 -13.28
CA ARG A 8 3.21 24.40 -12.58
C ARG A 8 2.33 23.52 -11.68
N SER A 9 1.80 22.42 -12.19
CA SER A 9 1.10 21.41 -11.37
C SER A 9 1.97 20.89 -10.23
N ALA A 10 3.25 20.57 -10.50
CA ALA A 10 4.17 20.10 -9.47
C ALA A 10 4.35 21.13 -8.35
N ARG A 11 4.49 22.42 -8.68
CA ARG A 11 4.56 23.49 -7.68
C ARG A 11 3.27 23.63 -6.89
N ALA A 12 2.12 23.63 -7.55
CA ALA A 12 0.82 23.75 -6.89
C ALA A 12 0.59 22.61 -5.87
N VAL A 13 0.90 21.37 -6.24
CA VAL A 13 0.85 20.21 -5.32
C VAL A 13 1.88 20.35 -4.20
N SER A 14 3.11 20.78 -4.52
CA SER A 14 4.12 20.99 -3.48
C SER A 14 3.67 22.04 -2.46
N GLU A 15 3.04 23.13 -2.89
CA GLU A 15 2.53 24.19 -2.02
C GLU A 15 1.41 23.70 -1.10
N THR A 16 0.49 22.85 -1.59
CA THR A 16 -0.58 22.28 -0.74
C THR A 16 -0.02 21.33 0.32
N LEU A 17 1.13 20.69 0.05
CA LEU A 17 1.82 19.79 0.97
C LEU A 17 2.73 20.51 1.99
N ARG A 18 2.93 21.84 1.89
CA ARG A 18 3.72 22.63 2.86
C ARG A 18 3.00 22.88 4.19
N GLY A 19 1.82 22.29 4.39
CA GLY A 19 1.07 22.39 5.64
C GLY A 19 1.74 21.66 6.82
N PRO A 20 1.41 22.00 8.07
CA PRO A 20 2.07 21.48 9.27
C PRO A 20 1.74 20.01 9.58
N ARG A 21 0.77 19.40 8.87
CA ARG A 21 0.25 18.06 9.15
C ARG A 21 0.13 17.26 7.87
N LEU A 22 1.12 16.40 7.64
CA LEU A 22 1.10 15.38 6.59
C LEU A 22 1.07 14.01 7.25
N LEU A 23 0.22 13.13 6.74
CA LEU A 23 0.17 11.73 7.15
C LEU A 23 0.26 10.86 5.91
N PHE A 24 1.16 9.88 5.94
CA PHE A 24 1.23 8.86 4.91
C PHE A 24 0.39 7.64 5.32
N ALA A 25 -0.57 7.26 4.49
CA ALA A 25 -1.35 6.04 4.69
C ALA A 25 -0.99 5.00 3.62
N LEU A 26 -0.44 3.86 4.05
CA LEU A 26 -0.26 2.70 3.19
C LEU A 26 -1.51 1.82 3.24
N VAL A 27 -2.25 1.77 2.14
CA VAL A 27 -3.42 0.89 1.99
C VAL A 27 -2.97 -0.42 1.33
N MET A 28 -3.04 -1.51 2.09
CA MET A 28 -2.66 -2.85 1.66
C MET A 28 -3.89 -3.62 1.19
N ALA A 29 -3.81 -4.28 0.04
CA ALA A 29 -4.84 -5.17 -0.46
C ALA A 29 -4.22 -6.31 -1.27
N HIS A 30 -4.97 -7.40 -1.43
CA HIS A 30 -4.62 -8.51 -2.31
C HIS A 30 -5.74 -8.76 -3.32
N THR A 31 -5.38 -9.22 -4.51
CA THR A 31 -6.33 -9.74 -5.50
C THR A 31 -5.82 -11.05 -6.05
N ARG A 32 -6.70 -12.05 -6.19
CA ARG A 32 -6.37 -13.32 -6.86
C ARG A 32 -5.97 -13.14 -8.32
N THR A 33 -6.30 -12.00 -8.93
CA THR A 33 -5.82 -11.64 -10.27
C THR A 33 -4.30 -11.60 -10.32
N CYS A 34 -3.61 -11.21 -9.25
CA CYS A 34 -2.15 -11.15 -9.25
C CYS A 34 -1.49 -12.53 -9.32
N GLU A 35 -2.22 -13.59 -8.94
CA GLU A 35 -1.75 -14.97 -8.95
C GLU A 35 -1.76 -15.58 -10.37
N VAL A 36 -2.40 -14.91 -11.34
CA VAL A 36 -2.37 -15.29 -12.75
C VAL A 36 -0.93 -15.13 -13.28
N PRO A 37 -0.32 -16.19 -13.85
CA PRO A 37 1.06 -16.13 -14.30
C PRO A 37 1.33 -14.99 -15.27
N GLY A 38 2.40 -14.21 -15.00
CA GLY A 38 2.83 -13.10 -15.85
C GLY A 38 2.09 -11.77 -15.64
N ILE A 39 1.08 -11.71 -14.75
CA ILE A 39 0.33 -10.47 -14.49
C ILE A 39 1.04 -9.55 -13.49
N SER A 40 1.61 -10.11 -12.43
CA SER A 40 2.24 -9.33 -11.35
C SER A 40 3.74 -9.56 -11.27
N ALA A 41 4.48 -8.49 -11.00
CA ALA A 41 5.88 -8.52 -10.62
C ALA A 41 6.09 -8.24 -9.11
N ALA A 42 5.02 -8.07 -8.34
CA ALA A 42 5.11 -7.77 -6.91
C ALA A 42 5.31 -9.04 -6.09
N GLY A 43 6.55 -9.38 -5.76
CA GLY A 43 6.89 -10.63 -5.08
C GLY A 43 7.22 -11.76 -6.06
N ALA A 44 8.28 -12.51 -5.76
CA ALA A 44 8.85 -13.49 -6.68
C ALA A 44 8.07 -14.83 -6.81
N SER A 45 7.01 -15.03 -6.03
CA SER A 45 6.18 -16.23 -6.02
C SER A 45 4.77 -15.92 -5.51
N PRO A 46 3.76 -16.78 -5.70
CA PRO A 46 2.42 -16.57 -5.14
C PRO A 46 2.39 -16.40 -3.62
N ALA A 47 3.21 -17.15 -2.89
CA ALA A 47 3.34 -17.00 -1.44
C ALA A 47 3.97 -15.64 -1.07
N ALA A 48 4.98 -15.20 -1.83
CA ALA A 48 5.60 -13.89 -1.64
C ALA A 48 4.62 -12.75 -2.00
N MET A 49 3.83 -12.90 -3.06
CA MET A 49 2.77 -11.96 -3.47
C MET A 49 1.80 -11.69 -2.31
N ALA A 50 1.31 -12.74 -1.66
CA ALA A 50 0.37 -12.62 -0.55
C ALA A 50 0.95 -11.92 0.69
N LEU A 51 2.28 -12.00 0.88
CA LEU A 51 2.99 -11.40 2.02
C LEU A 51 3.57 -10.01 1.71
N THR A 52 3.74 -9.66 0.43
CA THR A 52 4.44 -8.44 0.02
C THR A 52 3.82 -7.16 0.62
N PRO A 53 2.48 -6.95 0.57
CA PRO A 53 1.89 -5.74 1.17
C PRO A 53 2.16 -5.61 2.68
N ALA A 54 2.11 -6.73 3.40
CA ALA A 54 2.37 -6.77 4.83
C ALA A 54 3.85 -6.49 5.15
N ALA A 55 4.76 -7.12 4.41
CA ALA A 55 6.19 -6.93 4.54
C ALA A 55 6.62 -5.50 4.19
N ASP A 56 5.99 -4.86 3.18
CA ASP A 56 6.22 -3.45 2.85
C ASP A 56 5.82 -2.52 4.00
N ALA A 57 4.66 -2.75 4.62
CA ALA A 57 4.19 -1.98 5.77
C ALA A 57 5.15 -2.10 6.96
N GLU A 58 5.54 -3.33 7.29
CA GLU A 58 6.50 -3.63 8.35
C GLU A 58 7.85 -2.96 8.10
N TYR A 59 8.33 -3.02 6.86
CA TYR A 59 9.59 -2.39 6.47
C TYR A 59 9.53 -0.87 6.62
N ILE A 60 8.47 -0.23 6.10
CA ILE A 60 8.26 1.21 6.24
C ILE A 60 8.29 1.62 7.71
N ARG A 61 7.60 0.88 8.58
CA ARG A 61 7.51 1.21 10.00
C ARG A 61 8.78 0.91 10.81
N TYR A 62 9.39 -0.26 10.60
CA TYR A 62 10.43 -0.80 11.49
C TYR A 62 11.82 -0.91 10.86
N GLY A 63 11.95 -0.68 9.56
CA GLY A 63 13.20 -0.79 8.81
C GLY A 63 13.61 -2.24 8.54
N ARG A 64 12.72 -3.18 8.86
CA ARG A 64 12.86 -4.62 8.61
C ARG A 64 11.49 -5.25 8.49
N CYS A 65 11.38 -6.26 7.65
CA CYS A 65 10.20 -7.13 7.62
C CYS A 65 10.27 -8.09 8.81
N ARG A 66 9.10 -8.40 9.39
CA ARG A 66 8.95 -9.37 10.47
C ARG A 66 8.33 -10.66 9.97
N SER A 67 7.41 -10.54 9.03
CA SER A 67 6.72 -11.66 8.35
C SER A 67 7.61 -12.46 7.39
N ILE A 68 8.74 -11.88 6.93
CA ILE A 68 9.69 -12.54 6.02
C ILE A 68 11.14 -12.20 6.40
N SER A 69 12.08 -13.03 5.96
CA SER A 69 13.51 -12.72 6.00
C SER A 69 13.91 -11.84 4.82
N GLY A 70 14.54 -10.69 5.09
CA GLY A 70 14.94 -9.72 4.07
C GLY A 70 13.79 -8.75 3.72
N VAL A 71 13.80 -8.25 2.48
CA VAL A 71 12.75 -7.36 1.94
C VAL A 71 12.08 -8.02 0.74
N PRO A 72 10.83 -7.66 0.38
CA PRO A 72 10.20 -8.16 -0.83
C PRO A 72 11.03 -7.82 -2.06
N MET A 73 11.12 -8.79 -2.97
CA MET A 73 11.87 -8.68 -4.22
C MET A 73 10.92 -8.98 -5.39
N ALA A 74 11.01 -8.19 -6.45
CA ALA A 74 10.38 -8.49 -7.72
C ALA A 74 11.12 -9.63 -8.45
N PRO A 75 10.47 -10.33 -9.39
CA PRO A 75 11.16 -11.18 -10.35
C PRO A 75 12.34 -10.41 -11.00
N GLY A 76 13.53 -11.00 -10.96
CA GLY A 76 14.78 -10.34 -11.41
C GLY A 76 15.58 -9.66 -10.30
N GLY A 77 15.12 -9.70 -9.04
CA GLY A 77 15.91 -9.29 -7.88
C GLY A 77 15.94 -7.77 -7.63
N LEU A 78 14.99 -7.02 -8.19
CA LEU A 78 14.79 -5.61 -7.83
C LEU A 78 14.08 -5.55 -6.48
N PRO A 79 14.60 -4.78 -5.50
CA PRO A 79 13.99 -4.71 -4.18
C PRO A 79 12.75 -3.82 -4.18
N THR A 80 11.91 -3.99 -3.16
CA THR A 80 10.67 -3.24 -2.98
C THR A 80 10.86 -1.70 -3.03
N PRO A 81 9.94 -0.95 -3.65
CA PRO A 81 9.91 0.51 -3.54
C PRO A 81 9.65 1.01 -2.11
N ALA A 82 9.25 0.16 -1.16
CA ALA A 82 9.13 0.51 0.26
C ALA A 82 10.44 1.06 0.85
N LEU A 83 11.60 0.72 0.26
CA LEU A 83 12.89 1.34 0.54
C LEU A 83 12.87 2.87 0.34
N ILE A 84 12.38 3.31 -0.81
CA ILE A 84 12.29 4.72 -1.18
C ILE A 84 11.25 5.41 -0.30
N THR A 85 10.10 4.77 -0.10
CA THR A 85 9.04 5.29 0.78
C THR A 85 9.56 5.55 2.18
N ARG A 86 10.22 4.57 2.81
CA ARG A 86 10.80 4.73 4.15
C ARG A 86 11.80 5.89 4.19
N ALA A 87 12.74 5.94 3.25
CA ALA A 87 13.75 7.00 3.22
C ALA A 87 13.12 8.39 3.10
N ALA A 88 12.09 8.55 2.27
CA ALA A 88 11.36 9.81 2.11
C ALA A 88 10.60 10.22 3.38
N LEU A 89 9.90 9.26 4.02
CA LEU A 89 9.14 9.53 5.25
C LEU A 89 10.07 9.88 6.42
N GLU A 90 11.20 9.18 6.58
CA GLU A 90 12.20 9.48 7.60
C GLU A 90 12.84 10.85 7.37
N ALA A 91 13.26 11.15 6.13
CA ALA A 91 13.86 12.45 5.80
C ALA A 91 12.88 13.61 5.98
N GLY A 92 11.59 13.40 5.71
CA GLY A 92 10.54 14.41 5.87
C GLY A 92 9.95 14.49 7.28
N GLY A 93 10.32 13.58 8.21
CA GLY A 93 9.66 13.47 9.51
C GLY A 93 8.16 13.18 9.41
N ILE A 94 7.72 12.49 8.36
CA ILE A 94 6.31 12.29 8.04
C ILE A 94 5.80 11.04 8.78
N PRO A 95 4.79 11.16 9.66
CA PRO A 95 4.17 10.00 10.28
C PRO A 95 3.51 9.11 9.24
N SER A 96 3.47 7.80 9.52
CA SER A 96 2.82 6.83 8.66
C SER A 96 1.90 5.89 9.42
N MET A 97 0.88 5.41 8.73
CA MET A 97 -0.05 4.39 9.18
C MET A 97 -0.26 3.33 8.09
N ALA A 98 -0.59 2.11 8.51
CA ALA A 98 -0.96 1.02 7.61
C ALA A 98 -2.44 0.69 7.77
N ILE A 99 -3.11 0.45 6.64
CA ILE A 99 -4.53 0.08 6.56
C ILE A 99 -4.65 -1.20 5.75
N SER A 100 -5.16 -2.27 6.32
CA SER A 100 -5.55 -3.48 5.58
C SER A 100 -6.94 -3.29 4.98
N ALA A 101 -7.02 -3.23 3.65
CA ALA A 101 -8.26 -3.13 2.88
C ALA A 101 -8.51 -4.41 2.07
N GLY A 102 -8.27 -5.57 2.70
CA GLY A 102 -8.34 -6.88 2.04
C GLY A 102 -6.97 -7.47 1.69
N ALA A 103 -5.96 -7.25 2.53
CA ALA A 103 -4.69 -7.93 2.41
C ALA A 103 -4.85 -9.45 2.67
N ALA A 104 -4.11 -10.29 1.94
CA ALA A 104 -4.16 -11.75 2.14
C ALA A 104 -3.56 -12.19 3.49
N ARG A 105 -2.64 -11.38 4.02
CA ARG A 105 -2.00 -11.54 5.32
C ARG A 105 -1.93 -10.19 6.01
N ALA A 106 -2.28 -10.18 7.29
CA ALA A 106 -2.12 -9.01 8.14
C ALA A 106 -0.62 -8.80 8.44
N PRO A 107 -0.12 -7.56 8.52
CA PRO A 107 1.24 -7.31 8.92
C PRO A 107 1.45 -7.51 10.42
N GLU A 108 2.67 -7.88 10.82
CA GLU A 108 3.10 -8.06 12.21
C GLU A 108 3.42 -6.71 12.89
N MET A 109 2.49 -5.77 12.76
CA MET A 109 2.54 -4.42 13.33
C MET A 109 1.13 -3.87 13.59
N PRO A 110 0.98 -2.85 14.46
CA PRO A 110 -0.28 -2.13 14.57
C PRO A 110 -0.71 -1.56 13.22
N HIS A 111 -1.96 -1.82 12.85
CA HIS A 111 -2.58 -1.36 11.61
C HIS A 111 -4.09 -1.22 11.81
N ILE A 112 -4.74 -0.48 10.93
CA ILE A 112 -6.21 -0.44 10.86
C ILE A 112 -6.65 -1.58 9.96
N ASP A 113 -7.56 -2.43 10.43
CA ASP A 113 -8.23 -3.40 9.58
C ASP A 113 -9.58 -2.83 9.11
N ALA A 114 -9.71 -2.62 7.79
CA ALA A 114 -10.95 -2.20 7.19
C ALA A 114 -11.94 -3.36 7.04
N GLY A 115 -11.62 -4.59 7.45
CA GLY A 115 -12.53 -5.74 7.47
C GLY A 115 -13.10 -6.09 6.10
N LEU A 116 -12.30 -5.92 5.05
CA LEU A 116 -12.66 -6.21 3.65
C LEU A 116 -12.00 -7.52 3.22
N PRO A 117 -12.64 -8.31 2.34
CA PRO A 117 -12.01 -9.47 1.74
C PRO A 117 -11.00 -9.07 0.65
N ALA A 118 -10.07 -9.97 0.35
CA ALA A 118 -9.25 -9.86 -0.85
C ALA A 118 -10.10 -9.93 -2.12
N GLY A 119 -9.67 -9.24 -3.17
CA GLY A 119 -10.34 -9.27 -4.47
C GLY A 119 -10.21 -10.62 -5.16
N GLU A 120 -11.26 -11.04 -5.86
CA GLU A 120 -11.27 -12.23 -6.71
C GLU A 120 -10.50 -12.01 -8.03
N ASP A 121 -10.32 -13.11 -8.78
CA ASP A 121 -9.72 -13.11 -10.11
C ASP A 121 -10.73 -12.54 -11.13
N ILE A 122 -10.45 -11.34 -11.63
CA ILE A 122 -11.32 -10.59 -12.54
C ILE A 122 -11.50 -11.26 -13.90
N THR A 123 -10.63 -12.21 -14.27
CA THR A 123 -10.79 -12.99 -15.50
C THR A 123 -11.89 -14.02 -15.40
N ARG A 124 -12.34 -14.35 -14.17
CA ARG A 124 -13.34 -15.39 -13.88
C ARG A 124 -14.63 -14.84 -13.31
N ARG A 125 -14.57 -13.80 -12.50
CA ARG A 125 -15.72 -13.20 -11.81
C ARG A 125 -15.41 -11.77 -11.37
N PRO A 126 -16.42 -10.94 -11.01
CA PRO A 126 -16.15 -9.63 -10.42
C PRO A 126 -15.23 -9.74 -9.20
N ALA A 127 -14.30 -8.79 -9.04
CA ALA A 127 -13.33 -8.78 -7.93
C ALA A 127 -14.02 -8.81 -6.55
N MET A 128 -15.17 -8.17 -6.44
CA MET A 128 -15.98 -8.10 -5.22
C MET A 128 -17.42 -7.75 -5.56
N SER A 129 -18.33 -7.92 -4.60
CA SER A 129 -19.75 -7.56 -4.78
C SER A 129 -19.96 -6.04 -4.69
N ALA A 130 -21.09 -5.54 -5.22
CA ALA A 130 -21.44 -4.12 -5.14
C ALA A 130 -21.60 -3.63 -3.69
N GLU A 131 -22.08 -4.50 -2.80
CA GLU A 131 -22.17 -4.23 -1.36
C GLU A 131 -20.78 -4.06 -0.74
N THR A 132 -19.82 -4.89 -1.15
CA THR A 132 -18.43 -4.81 -0.68
C THR A 132 -17.76 -3.53 -1.17
N VAL A 133 -17.99 -3.12 -2.43
CA VAL A 133 -17.51 -1.83 -2.95
C VAL A 133 -18.08 -0.68 -2.13
N SER A 134 -19.38 -0.68 -1.89
CA SER A 134 -20.06 0.36 -1.11
C SER A 134 -19.54 0.44 0.32
N LEU A 135 -19.25 -0.72 0.92
CA LEU A 135 -18.65 -0.80 2.25
C LEU A 135 -17.21 -0.29 2.27
N ALA A 136 -16.39 -0.64 1.27
CA ALA A 136 -15.02 -0.17 1.14
C ALA A 136 -14.94 1.35 1.01
N LEU A 137 -15.81 1.95 0.20
CA LEU A 137 -15.91 3.40 0.05
C LEU A 137 -16.24 4.07 1.38
N ARG A 138 -17.31 3.64 2.07
CA ARG A 138 -17.68 4.20 3.37
C ARG A 138 -16.56 4.11 4.40
N ARG A 139 -15.93 2.94 4.52
CA ARG A 139 -14.82 2.73 5.48
C ARG A 139 -13.58 3.55 5.13
N GLY A 140 -13.27 3.72 3.83
CA GLY A 140 -12.18 4.57 3.37
C GLY A 140 -12.44 6.04 3.70
N GLU A 141 -13.66 6.52 3.47
CA GLU A 141 -14.07 7.87 3.86
C GLU A 141 -14.01 8.10 5.38
N ASP A 142 -14.50 7.14 6.18
CA ASP A 142 -14.45 7.21 7.64
C ASP A 142 -13.00 7.26 8.15
N ALA A 143 -12.13 6.40 7.60
CA ALA A 143 -10.70 6.41 7.94
C ALA A 143 -10.03 7.73 7.59
N GLY A 144 -10.36 8.30 6.41
CA GLY A 144 -9.86 9.61 5.99
C GLY A 144 -10.33 10.76 6.88
N ARG A 145 -11.62 10.78 7.24
CA ARG A 145 -12.18 11.76 8.19
C ARG A 145 -11.49 11.69 9.54
N HIS A 146 -11.37 10.47 10.10
CA HIS A 146 -10.73 10.28 11.40
C HIS A 146 -9.26 10.72 11.38
N ALA A 147 -8.52 10.38 10.31
CA ALA A 147 -7.13 10.81 10.14
C ALA A 147 -6.97 12.34 10.00
N ALA A 148 -7.98 13.04 9.49
CA ALA A 148 -7.96 14.49 9.36
C ALA A 148 -8.30 15.23 10.68
N GLU A 149 -8.95 14.57 11.63
CA GLU A 149 -9.33 15.13 12.93
C GLU A 149 -8.16 15.14 13.94
N VAL A 150 -7.17 14.26 13.76
CA VAL A 150 -5.97 14.11 14.62
C VAL A 150 -4.76 14.86 14.09
#